data_AF-A0A0D6ASF9-F1
#
_entry.id   AF-A0A0D6ASF9-F1
#
_cell.length_a   1.000
_cell.length_b   1.000
_cell.length_c   1.000
_cell.angle_alpha   90.00
_cell.angle_beta   90.00
_cell.angle_gamma   90.00
#
_symmetry.space_group_name_H-M   'P 1'
#
loop_
_entity.id
_entity.type
_entity.pdbx_description
1 polymer ?
#
loop_
_entity_poly.entity_id
_entity_poly.type
_entity_poly.pdbx_seq_one_letter_code
_entity_poly.pdbx_strand_id
1 'polypeptide(L)' 'MVETVLKFAQNLSFKGKNPVVRLIEKVYSKGVKLTRLAMDEIESCINRLPNLKKRFVEIFSQSPY' A
#
# COMPACT_ATOMS: atom_id res chain seq x y z
N MET A 1 -21.81 -10.44 5.45
CA MET A 1 -21.16 -10.17 4.14
C MET A 1 -19.66 -9.95 4.28
N VAL A 2 -19.21 -9.00 5.13
CA VAL A 2 -17.76 -8.70 5.32
C VAL A 2 -16.95 -9.93 5.75
N GLU A 3 -17.46 -10.71 6.70
CA GLU A 3 -16.79 -11.91 7.21
C GLU A 3 -16.57 -12.97 6.11
N THR A 4 -17.55 -13.16 5.23
CA THR A 4 -17.46 -14.09 4.09
C THR A 4 -16.34 -13.66 3.13
N VAL A 5 -16.26 -12.37 2.82
CA VAL A 5 -15.20 -11.82 1.95
C VAL A 5 -13.81 -11.97 2.57
N LEU A 6 -13.70 -11.77 3.90
CA LEU A 6 -12.44 -12.00 4.62
C LEU A 6 -11.99 -13.46 4.54
N LYS A 7 -12.91 -14.41 4.75
CA LYS A 7 -12.61 -15.84 4.63
C LYS A 7 -12.14 -16.20 3.22
N PHE A 8 -12.75 -15.63 2.19
CA PHE A 8 -12.25 -15.83 0.82
C PHE A 8 -10.85 -15.24 0.63
N ALA A 9 -10.63 -13.98 1.01
CA ALA A 9 -9.33 -13.33 0.86
C ALA A 9 -8.20 -14.08 1.58
N GLN A 10 -8.47 -14.65 2.76
CA GLN A 10 -7.51 -15.42 3.56
C GLN A 10 -7.14 -16.77 2.95
N ASN A 11 -8.07 -17.41 2.23
CA ASN A 11 -7.87 -18.73 1.64
C ASN A 11 -7.35 -18.72 0.20
N LEU A 12 -7.18 -17.54 -0.40
CA LEU A 12 -6.54 -17.42 -1.70
C LEU A 12 -5.07 -17.84 -1.60
N SER A 13 -4.53 -18.42 -2.66
CA SER A 13 -3.12 -18.79 -2.73
C SER A 13 -2.53 -18.30 -4.04
N PHE A 14 -1.35 -17.70 -3.98
CA PHE A 14 -0.57 -17.35 -5.15
C PHE A 14 0.78 -18.05 -5.07
N LYS A 15 1.07 -18.90 -6.06
CA LYS A 15 2.28 -19.75 -6.09
C LYS A 15 2.49 -20.55 -4.79
N GLY A 16 1.40 -21.06 -4.21
CA GLY A 16 1.42 -21.84 -2.96
C GLY A 16 1.59 -20.99 -1.69
N LYS A 17 1.64 -19.66 -1.79
CA LYS A 17 1.73 -18.75 -0.63
C LYS A 17 0.38 -18.11 -0.36
N ASN A 18 -0.06 -18.18 0.90
CA ASN A 18 -1.27 -17.51 1.36
C ASN A 18 -0.97 -16.02 1.65
N PRO A 19 -1.92 -15.11 1.36
CA PRO A 19 -1.75 -13.70 1.62
C PRO A 19 -1.91 -13.37 3.11
N VAL A 20 -1.31 -12.25 3.53
CA VAL A 20 -1.58 -11.65 4.84
C VAL A 20 -2.76 -10.70 4.71
N VAL A 21 -3.85 -10.98 5.41
CA VAL A 21 -5.09 -10.18 5.34
C VAL A 21 -5.32 -9.44 6.65
N ARG A 22 -5.55 -8.13 6.57
CA ARG A 22 -5.94 -7.28 7.70
C ARG A 22 -7.18 -6.47 7.35
N LEU A 23 -8.22 -6.54 8.18
CA LEU A 23 -9.38 -5.67 8.08
C LEU A 23 -9.03 -4.32 8.72
N ILE A 24 -9.19 -3.24 7.97
CA ILE A 24 -9.07 -1.87 8.50
C ILE A 24 -10.47 -1.33 8.72
N GLU A 25 -10.82 -1.03 9.97
CA GLU A 25 -12.15 -0.51 10.35
C GLU A 25 -12.30 0.98 10.02
N LYS A 26 -11.18 1.68 9.87
CA LYS A 26 -11.15 3.10 9.54
C LYS A 26 -11.63 3.33 8.11
N VAL A 27 -12.72 4.06 7.96
CA VAL A 27 -13.21 4.51 6.65
C VAL A 27 -12.36 5.70 6.20
N TYR A 28 -11.70 5.56 5.05
CA TYR A 28 -10.95 6.64 4.43
C TYR A 28 -11.86 7.47 3.53
N SER A 29 -11.92 8.78 3.80
CA SER A 29 -12.63 9.72 2.95
C SER A 29 -12.04 9.72 1.54
N LYS A 30 -12.88 9.54 0.52
CA LYS A 30 -12.47 9.61 -0.89
C LYS A 30 -12.43 11.07 -1.35
N GLY A 31 -11.53 11.40 -2.27
CA GLY A 31 -11.43 12.74 -2.85
C GLY A 31 -10.72 13.79 -1.99
N VAL A 32 -10.07 13.38 -0.91
CA VAL A 32 -9.24 14.27 -0.09
C VAL A 32 -7.98 14.66 -0.88
N LYS A 33 -7.73 15.97 -0.99
CA LYS A 33 -6.50 16.51 -1.60
C LYS A 33 -5.50 16.84 -0.51
N LEU A 34 -4.24 16.48 -0.73
CA LEU A 34 -3.13 16.93 0.10
C LEU A 34 -2.81 18.39 -0.24
N THR A 35 -2.49 19.17 0.79
CA THR A 35 -1.85 20.48 0.60
C THR A 35 -0.44 20.28 0.07
N ARG A 36 0.12 21.32 -0.55
CA ARG A 36 1.49 21.26 -1.10
C ARG A 36 2.53 20.96 -0.01
N LEU A 37 2.42 21.65 1.13
CA LEU A 37 3.29 21.43 2.29
C LEU A 37 3.27 19.98 2.76
N ALA A 38 2.09 19.39 2.93
CA ALA A 38 1.96 17.99 3.36
C ALA A 38 2.50 17.01 2.32
N MET A 39 2.39 17.32 1.02
CA MET A 39 2.98 16.50 -0.04
C MET A 39 4.51 16.61 -0.06
N ASP A 40 5.06 17.80 0.16
CA ASP A 40 6.51 18.04 0.19
C ASP A 40 7.18 17.28 1.35
N GLU A 41 6.52 17.21 2.52
CA GLU A 41 6.95 16.38 3.66
C GLU A 41 7.02 14.90 3.28
N ILE A 42 6.00 14.36 2.61
CA ILE A 42 5.96 12.96 2.15
C ILE A 42 7.06 12.70 1.12
N GLU A 43 7.25 13.62 0.17
CA GLU A 43 8.23 13.50 -0.90
C GLU A 43 9.66 13.39 -0.36
N SER A 44 9.96 14.03 0.78
CA SER A 44 11.26 13.91 1.45
C SER A 44 11.60 12.49 1.92
N CYS A 45 10.58 11.65 2.16
CA CYS A 45 10.73 10.26 2.59
C CYS A 45 10.70 9.26 1.42
N ILE A 46 10.41 9.71 0.19
CA ILE A 46 10.27 8.85 -0.99
C ILE A 46 11.60 8.83 -1.77
N ASN A 47 12.16 7.63 -1.99
CA ASN A 47 13.30 7.50 -2.89
C ASN A 47 12.84 7.47 -4.35
N ARG A 48 13.06 8.58 -5.08
CA ARG A 48 12.72 8.73 -6.50
C ARG A 48 13.83 8.20 -7.38
N LEU A 49 13.44 7.58 -8.50
CA LEU A 49 14.37 7.13 -9.53
C LEU A 49 14.48 8.23 -10.61
N PRO A 50 15.50 9.11 -10.60
CA PRO A 50 15.56 10.32 -11.43
C PRO A 50 15.62 10.02 -12.93
N ASN A 51 16.11 8.84 -13.29
CA ASN A 51 16.20 8.38 -14.68
C ASN A 51 14.86 7.85 -15.23
N LEU A 52 13.81 7.81 -14.40
CA LEU A 52 12.49 7.33 -14.76
C LEU A 52 11.44 8.44 -14.63
N LYS A 53 10.24 8.17 -15.15
CA LYS A 53 9.13 9.13 -15.07
C LYS A 53 8.75 9.41 -13.61
N LYS A 54 8.11 10.56 -13.37
CA LYS A 54 7.72 11.09 -12.05
C LYS A 54 7.13 10.10 -11.03
N ARG A 55 6.46 9.03 -11.48
CA ARG A 55 5.74 8.09 -10.58
C ARG A 55 6.56 6.90 -10.12
N PHE A 56 7.79 6.73 -10.61
CA PHE A 56 8.64 5.61 -10.21
C PHE A 56 9.33 5.92 -8.88
N VAL A 57 9.29 4.95 -7.97
CA VAL A 57 9.88 4.99 -6.63
C VAL A 57 10.59 3.67 -6.35
N GLU A 58 11.62 3.72 -5.54
CA GLU A 58 12.25 2.52 -5.00
C GLU A 58 11.53 2.09 -3.71
N ILE A 59 11.18 0.81 -3.61
CA ILE A 59 10.52 0.24 -2.44
C ILE A 59 11.45 -0.81 -1.85
N PHE A 60 11.98 -0.53 -0.66
CA PHE A 60 12.77 -1.48 0.08
C PHE A 60 11.84 -2.50 0.75
N SER A 61 11.96 -3.76 0.36
CA SER A 61 11.38 -4.85 1.15
C SER A 61 12.33 -5.16 2.29
N GLN A 62 11.92 -4.90 3.53
CA GLN A 62 12.51 -5.60 4.67
C GLN A 62 12.03 -7.05 4.58
N SER A 63 12.84 -7.90 3.95
CA SER A 63 12.65 -9.34 3.98
C SER A 63 12.94 -9.83 5.41
N PRO A 64 12.00 -10.50 6.10
CA PRO A 64 12.30 -11.18 7.36
C PRO A 64 12.92 -12.58 7.15
N TYR A 65 13.44 -12.88 5.95
CA TYR A 65 14.22 -14.09 5.67
C TYR A 65 15.72 -13.82 5.80
#